data_AF-A0A258HMU3-F1
#
_entry.id   AF-A0A258HMU3-F1
#
_cell.length_a   1.000
_cell.length_b   1.000
_cell.length_c   1.000
_cell.angle_alpha   90.00
_cell.angle_beta   90.00
_cell.angle_gamma   90.00
#
_symmetry.space_group_name_H-M   'P 1'
#
loop_
_entity.id
_entity.type
_entity.pdbx_description
1 polymer ?
#
loop_
_entity_poly.entity_id
_entity_poly.type
_entity_poly.pdbx_seq_one_letter_code
_entity_poly.pdbx_strand_id
1 'polypeptide(L)'
;MRRLLAETAFNLACERGLAGFSLNELAEEVDVSRRTVSNYFDSKEQAVAFVTLLSMRDALEDLSVESDVPLPDQIDNLLRTQFSEYVITTHRRLVVLASESPSLQPHLHDVEQRGVAEATQFLRARLGPDYPPMYAYLVVGAA
;
A
#
# COMPACT_ATOMS: atom_id res chain seq x y z
N MET A 1 12.78 -3.76 -8.64
CA MET A 1 12.76 -2.40 -9.23
C MET A 1 11.50 -1.61 -8.87
N ARG A 2 10.30 -2.04 -9.26
CA ARG A 2 9.04 -1.30 -8.93
C ARG A 2 8.88 -0.98 -7.43
N ARG A 3 9.15 -1.94 -6.54
CA ARG A 3 9.16 -1.76 -5.08
C ARG A 3 10.13 -0.66 -4.63
N LEU A 4 11.41 -0.80 -4.97
CA LEU A 4 12.46 0.17 -4.64
C LEU A 4 12.11 1.59 -5.09
N LEU A 5 11.61 1.76 -6.31
CA LEU A 5 11.17 3.06 -6.83
C LEU A 5 10.00 3.65 -6.03
N ALA A 6 9.00 2.85 -5.68
CA ALA A 6 7.87 3.30 -4.87
C ALA A 6 8.32 3.72 -3.47
N GLU A 7 9.08 2.85 -2.78
CA GLU A 7 9.59 3.10 -1.44
C GLU A 7 10.44 4.38 -1.39
N THR A 8 11.32 4.57 -2.36
CA THR A 8 12.14 5.78 -2.47
C THR A 8 11.29 7.01 -2.74
N ALA A 9 10.32 6.94 -3.66
CA ALA A 9 9.41 8.06 -3.95
C ALA A 9 8.60 8.47 -2.72
N PHE A 10 8.09 7.49 -1.97
CA PHE A 10 7.33 7.73 -0.75
C PHE A 10 8.19 8.36 0.36
N ASN A 11 9.43 7.91 0.53
CA ASN A 11 10.37 8.51 1.48
C ASN A 11 10.67 9.96 1.12
N LEU A 12 10.98 10.24 -0.16
CA LEU A 12 11.18 11.60 -0.66
C LEU A 12 9.94 12.48 -0.43
N ALA A 13 8.75 11.95 -0.66
CA ALA A 13 7.50 12.65 -0.40
C ALA A 13 7.29 12.93 1.10
N CYS A 14 7.60 11.99 1.98
CA CYS A 14 7.51 12.19 3.43
C CYS A 14 8.50 13.24 3.94
N GLU A 15 9.71 13.29 3.38
CA GLU A 15 10.77 14.20 3.81
C GLU A 15 10.60 15.63 3.27
N ARG A 16 10.18 15.75 2.01
CA ARG A 16 10.22 17.03 1.26
C ARG A 16 8.84 17.50 0.81
N GLY A 17 7.79 16.74 1.10
CA GLY A 17 6.47 16.90 0.49
C GLY A 17 6.47 16.44 -0.97
N LEU A 18 5.28 16.23 -1.55
CA LEU A 18 5.15 15.80 -2.94
C LEU A 18 5.80 16.78 -3.92
N ALA A 19 5.68 18.10 -3.67
CA ALA A 19 6.26 19.13 -4.54
C ALA A 19 7.79 19.23 -4.42
N GLY A 20 8.39 18.71 -3.35
CA GLY A 20 9.82 18.84 -3.04
C GLY A 20 10.74 17.86 -3.78
N PHE A 21 10.20 17.05 -4.71
CA PHE A 21 11.01 16.20 -5.58
C PHE A 21 10.36 15.98 -6.95
N SER A 22 11.17 15.51 -7.90
CA SER A 22 10.84 15.20 -9.28
C SER A 22 11.15 13.73 -9.62
N LEU A 23 10.58 13.25 -10.73
CA LEU A 23 10.91 11.91 -11.26
C LEU A 23 12.38 11.78 -11.70
N ASN A 24 13.06 12.90 -11.98
CA ASN A 24 14.49 12.89 -12.28
C ASN A 24 15.30 12.64 -11.01
N GLU A 25 15.02 13.38 -9.93
CA GLU A 25 15.68 13.19 -8.63
C GLU A 25 15.40 11.79 -8.07
N LEU A 26 14.19 11.26 -8.23
CA LEU A 26 13.90 9.86 -7.90
C LEU A 26 14.77 8.88 -8.70
N ALA A 27 14.98 9.15 -9.99
CA ALA A 27 15.81 8.30 -10.84
C ALA A 27 17.28 8.36 -10.41
N GLU A 28 17.77 9.55 -10.08
CA GLU A 28 19.12 9.79 -9.55
C GLU A 28 19.34 9.10 -8.21
N GLU A 29 18.38 9.21 -7.27
CA GLU A 29 18.44 8.58 -5.94
C GLU A 29 18.55 7.04 -6.03
N VAL A 30 17.93 6.44 -7.04
CA VAL A 30 17.91 4.98 -7.27
C VAL A 30 18.99 4.52 -8.27
N ASP A 31 19.83 5.44 -8.76
CA ASP A 31 20.86 5.19 -9.79
C ASP A 31 20.30 4.54 -11.07
N VAL A 32 19.21 5.10 -11.59
CA VAL A 32 18.55 4.64 -12.84
C VAL A 32 18.22 5.79 -13.77
N SER A 33 17.89 5.48 -15.03
CA SER A 33 17.41 6.49 -15.96
C SER A 33 15.97 6.93 -15.64
N ARG A 34 15.62 8.19 -15.95
CA ARG A 34 14.21 8.66 -15.91
C ARG A 34 13.27 7.75 -16.71
N ARG A 35 13.74 7.22 -17.85
CA ARG A 35 12.98 6.26 -18.67
C ARG A 35 12.66 4.99 -17.88
N THR A 36 13.58 4.51 -17.06
CA THR A 36 13.35 3.35 -16.18
C THR A 36 12.19 3.65 -15.23
N VAL A 37 12.18 4.82 -14.59
CA VAL A 37 11.08 5.21 -13.68
C VAL A 37 9.74 5.25 -14.43
N SER A 38 9.70 5.93 -15.58
CA SER A 38 8.49 6.04 -16.39
C SER A 38 7.98 4.71 -16.96
N ASN A 39 8.83 3.69 -17.09
CA ASN A 39 8.37 2.35 -17.47
C ASN A 39 7.58 1.66 -16.35
N TYR A 40 7.75 2.08 -15.08
CA TYR A 40 7.05 1.50 -13.94
C TYR A 40 5.88 2.34 -13.47
N PHE A 41 6.00 3.67 -13.57
CA PHE A 41 5.02 4.63 -13.06
C PHE A 41 4.79 5.80 -14.03
N ASP A 42 3.52 6.13 -14.25
CA ASP A 42 3.07 7.22 -15.11
C ASP A 42 3.30 8.59 -14.46
N SER A 43 3.32 8.65 -13.12
CA SER A 43 3.52 9.87 -12.34
C SER A 43 4.25 9.58 -11.02
N LYS A 44 4.77 10.63 -10.38
CA LYS A 44 5.37 10.50 -9.03
C LYS A 44 4.29 10.21 -8.00
N GLU A 45 3.09 10.75 -8.19
CA GLU A 45 1.93 10.49 -7.35
C GLU A 45 1.57 9.00 -7.34
N GLN A 46 1.58 8.36 -8.51
CA GLN A 46 1.37 6.93 -8.63
C GLN A 46 2.48 6.14 -7.91
N ALA A 47 3.75 6.54 -8.05
CA ALA A 47 4.87 5.88 -7.37
C ALA A 47 4.76 5.99 -5.84
N VAL A 48 4.45 7.19 -5.32
CA VAL A 48 4.25 7.46 -3.89
C VAL A 48 3.10 6.64 -3.33
N ALA A 49 1.94 6.66 -3.98
CA ALA A 49 0.77 5.94 -3.50
C ALA A 49 0.97 4.42 -3.49
N PHE A 50 1.73 3.88 -4.44
CA PHE A 50 1.92 2.45 -4.64
C PHE A 50 2.57 1.73 -3.44
N VAL A 51 3.34 2.43 -2.60
CA VAL A 51 3.92 1.84 -1.36
C VAL A 51 2.86 1.33 -0.41
N THR A 52 1.72 2.02 -0.34
CA THR A 52 0.60 1.59 0.50
C THR A 52 0.05 0.25 0.00
N LEU A 53 -0.11 0.09 -1.31
CA LEU A 53 -0.55 -1.17 -1.91
C LEU A 53 0.47 -2.29 -1.71
N LEU A 54 1.78 -2.00 -1.75
CA LEU A 54 2.82 -2.98 -1.41
C LEU A 54 2.73 -3.42 0.05
N SER A 55 2.57 -2.45 0.96
CA SER A 55 2.45 -2.73 2.39
C SER A 55 1.23 -3.58 2.70
N MET A 56 0.09 -3.31 2.04
CA MET A 56 -1.13 -4.13 2.13
C MET A 56 -0.89 -5.56 1.62
N ARG A 57 -0.12 -5.74 0.54
CA ARG A 57 0.22 -7.07 0.02
C ARG A 57 1.11 -7.85 0.95
N ASP A 58 2.14 -7.22 1.52
CA ASP A 58 3.02 -7.87 2.49
C ASP A 58 2.21 -8.34 3.70
N ALA A 59 1.31 -7.48 4.19
CA ALA A 59 0.36 -7.79 5.24
C ALA A 59 -0.54 -8.99 4.88
N LEU A 60 -1.05 -9.06 3.65
CA LEU A 60 -1.83 -10.20 3.15
C LEU A 60 -0.98 -11.47 3.01
N GLU A 61 0.28 -11.38 2.64
CA GLU A 61 1.19 -12.53 2.56
C GLU A 61 1.50 -13.09 3.95
N ASP A 62 1.70 -12.21 4.94
CA ASP A 62 1.98 -12.55 6.35
C ASP A 62 0.79 -13.23 7.07
N LEU A 63 -0.42 -13.18 6.51
CA LEU A 63 -1.61 -13.85 7.06
C LEU A 63 -1.47 -15.38 7.21
N SER A 64 -0.43 -15.98 6.61
CA SER A 64 -0.05 -17.39 6.69
C SER A 64 -1.06 -18.42 6.17
N VAL A 65 -0.45 -19.50 5.67
CA VAL A 65 -0.92 -20.56 4.78
C VAL A 65 -0.96 -21.93 5.51
N GLU A 66 -0.54 -22.00 6.77
CA GLU A 66 -0.52 -23.22 7.59
C GLU A 66 -0.81 -22.89 9.05
N SER A 67 -2.08 -22.63 9.38
CA SER A 67 -2.45 -22.35 10.76
C SER A 67 -3.57 -23.28 11.18
N ASP A 68 -3.30 -24.09 12.21
CA ASP A 68 -4.30 -24.85 12.97
C ASP A 68 -5.26 -23.93 13.74
N VAL A 69 -4.99 -22.62 13.75
CA VAL A 69 -5.80 -21.60 14.40
C VAL A 69 -7.05 -21.32 13.54
N PRO A 70 -8.26 -21.26 14.11
CA PRO A 70 -9.45 -20.86 13.37
C PRO A 70 -9.28 -19.48 12.72
N LEU A 71 -9.78 -19.32 11.49
CA LEU A 71 -9.65 -18.07 10.73
C LEU A 71 -10.18 -16.80 11.42
N PRO A 72 -11.25 -16.82 12.25
CA PRO A 72 -11.62 -15.66 13.06
C PRO A 72 -10.50 -15.22 14.00
N ASP A 73 -9.81 -16.17 14.63
CA ASP A 73 -8.67 -15.90 15.52
C ASP A 73 -7.43 -15.51 14.72
N GLN A 74 -7.26 -16.02 13.49
CA GLN A 74 -6.22 -15.52 12.58
C GLN A 74 -6.49 -14.08 12.17
N ILE A 75 -7.74 -13.71 11.86
CA ILE A 75 -8.15 -12.33 11.57
C ILE A 75 -8.02 -11.47 12.81
N ASP A 76 -8.34 -11.96 14.00
CA ASP A 76 -8.16 -11.20 15.25
C ASP A 76 -6.66 -11.00 15.58
N ASN A 77 -5.84 -12.03 15.38
CA ASN A 77 -4.38 -11.94 15.46
C ASN A 77 -3.84 -11.00 14.40
N LEU A 78 -4.40 -11.03 13.19
CA LEU A 78 -4.06 -10.11 12.14
C LEU A 78 -4.45 -8.69 12.52
N LEU A 79 -5.64 -8.46 13.05
CA LEU A 79 -6.01 -7.13 13.54
C LEU A 79 -5.07 -6.71 14.66
N ARG A 80 -4.60 -7.62 15.53
CA ARG A 80 -3.60 -7.30 16.57
C ARG A 80 -2.16 -7.11 16.06
N THR A 81 -1.78 -7.75 14.95
CA THR A 81 -0.37 -7.85 14.47
C THR A 81 -0.13 -7.08 13.17
N GLN A 82 -1.13 -7.07 12.29
CA GLN A 82 -1.24 -6.40 10.97
C GLN A 82 -1.86 -5.00 11.04
N PHE A 83 -2.30 -4.59 12.23
CA PHE A 83 -1.85 -3.30 12.75
C PHE A 83 -0.33 -3.30 12.98
N SER A 84 0.45 -3.80 12.00
CA SER A 84 1.86 -3.54 11.96
C SER A 84 1.94 -2.03 11.88
N GLU A 85 2.76 -1.46 12.75
CA GLU A 85 3.02 -0.03 12.76
C GLU A 85 3.23 0.48 11.33
N TYR A 86 3.84 -0.34 10.47
CA TYR A 86 4.15 -0.02 9.08
C TYR A 86 2.95 0.19 8.13
N VAL A 87 1.93 -0.68 8.05
CA VAL A 87 0.82 -0.49 7.09
C VAL A 87 -0.01 0.74 7.46
N ILE A 88 -0.37 0.87 8.74
CA ILE A 88 -1.13 2.02 9.24
C ILE A 88 -0.33 3.31 9.06
N THR A 89 0.96 3.31 9.44
CA THR A 89 1.78 4.53 9.32
C THR A 89 1.95 4.92 7.86
N THR A 90 2.12 3.96 6.96
CA THR A 90 2.25 4.22 5.52
C THR A 90 0.95 4.80 4.96
N HIS A 91 -0.20 4.18 5.22
CA HIS A 91 -1.50 4.69 4.77
C HIS A 91 -1.79 6.08 5.38
N ARG A 92 -1.61 6.26 6.69
CA ARG A 92 -1.79 7.57 7.35
C ARG A 92 -0.89 8.65 6.76
N ARG A 93 0.38 8.34 6.50
CA ARG A 93 1.30 9.28 5.83
C ARG A 93 0.82 9.63 4.43
N LEU A 94 0.32 8.65 3.67
CA LEU A 94 -0.28 8.92 2.36
C LEU A 94 -1.52 9.82 2.47
N VAL A 95 -2.39 9.59 3.46
CA VAL A 95 -3.55 10.45 3.73
C VAL A 95 -3.12 11.88 4.06
N VAL A 96 -2.10 12.05 4.91
CA VAL A 96 -1.53 13.37 5.24
C VAL A 96 -0.98 14.03 3.99
N LEU A 97 -0.14 13.34 3.20
CA LEU A 97 0.40 13.85 1.95
C LEU A 97 -0.71 14.23 0.96
N ALA A 98 -1.78 13.43 0.87
CA ALA A 98 -2.92 13.72 0.01
C ALA A 98 -3.77 14.90 0.50
N SER A 99 -3.76 15.20 1.80
CA SER A 99 -4.39 16.41 2.35
C SER A 99 -3.61 17.68 2.01
N GLU A 100 -2.28 17.59 1.96
CA GLU A 100 -1.38 18.70 1.62
C GLU A 100 -1.23 18.88 0.10
N SER A 101 -1.38 17.79 -0.66
CA SER A 101 -1.22 17.75 -2.12
C SER A 101 -2.43 17.09 -2.77
N PRO A 102 -3.45 17.87 -3.19
CA PRO A 102 -4.70 17.33 -3.73
C PRO A 102 -4.53 16.42 -4.97
N SER A 103 -3.43 16.53 -5.71
CA SER A 103 -3.13 15.64 -6.83
C SER A 103 -2.94 14.18 -6.42
N LEU A 104 -2.63 13.89 -5.15
CA LEU A 104 -2.51 12.52 -4.62
C LEU A 104 -3.86 11.87 -4.29
N GLN A 105 -4.93 12.65 -4.09
CA GLN A 105 -6.26 12.13 -3.75
C GLN A 105 -6.76 11.02 -4.68
N PRO A 106 -6.73 11.18 -6.02
CA PRO A 106 -7.16 10.10 -6.93
C PRO A 106 -6.27 8.86 -6.82
N HIS A 107 -4.98 9.01 -6.52
CA HIS A 107 -4.06 7.89 -6.36
C HIS A 107 -4.23 7.16 -5.02
N LEU A 108 -4.54 7.89 -3.95
CA LEU A 108 -4.96 7.31 -2.67
C LEU A 108 -6.22 6.46 -2.87
N HIS A 109 -7.23 7.01 -3.54
CA HIS A 109 -8.46 6.27 -3.81
C HIS A 109 -8.23 5.02 -4.68
N ASP A 110 -7.39 5.12 -5.71
CA ASP A 110 -7.01 3.97 -6.55
C ASP A 110 -6.37 2.85 -5.71
N VAL A 111 -5.39 3.18 -4.86
CA VAL A 111 -4.71 2.14 -4.07
C VAL A 111 -5.61 1.53 -3.01
N GLU A 112 -6.53 2.30 -2.43
CA GLU A 112 -7.55 1.78 -1.51
C GLU A 112 -8.51 0.81 -2.20
N GLN A 113 -9.08 1.21 -3.35
CA GLN A 113 -9.98 0.35 -4.12
C GLN A 113 -9.28 -0.95 -4.53
N ARG A 114 -8.04 -0.84 -5.01
CA ARG A 114 -7.24 -2.01 -5.41
C ARG A 114 -6.87 -2.87 -4.21
N GLY A 115 -6.48 -2.26 -3.08
CA GLY A 115 -6.21 -2.98 -1.85
C GLY A 115 -7.42 -3.78 -1.38
N VAL A 116 -8.60 -3.17 -1.34
CA VAL A 116 -9.85 -3.85 -0.97
C VAL A 116 -10.20 -4.98 -1.95
N ALA A 117 -10.03 -4.76 -3.26
CA ALA A 117 -10.27 -5.79 -4.27
C ALA A 117 -9.31 -6.99 -4.12
N GLU A 118 -8.03 -6.73 -3.91
CA GLU A 118 -6.99 -7.76 -3.72
C GLU A 118 -7.21 -8.53 -2.40
N ALA A 119 -7.50 -7.83 -1.31
CA ALA A 119 -7.85 -8.44 -0.02
C ALA A 119 -9.13 -9.29 -0.13
N THR A 120 -10.15 -8.79 -0.83
CA THR A 120 -11.40 -9.52 -1.10
C THR A 120 -11.12 -10.82 -1.85
N GLN A 121 -10.33 -10.77 -2.91
CA GLN A 121 -9.97 -11.96 -3.69
C GLN A 121 -9.16 -12.95 -2.84
N PHE A 122 -8.19 -12.44 -2.07
CA PHE A 122 -7.34 -13.23 -1.18
C PHE A 122 -8.17 -13.97 -0.12
N LEU A 123 -9.08 -13.25 0.54
CA LEU A 123 -9.95 -13.77 1.59
C LEU A 123 -10.96 -14.76 1.01
N ARG A 124 -11.60 -14.44 -0.11
CA ARG A 124 -12.54 -15.35 -0.79
C ARG A 124 -11.89 -16.68 -1.17
N ALA A 125 -10.68 -16.64 -1.70
CA ALA A 125 -9.96 -17.84 -2.12
C ALA A 125 -9.64 -18.78 -0.94
N ARG A 126 -9.54 -18.25 0.28
CA ARG A 126 -9.18 -19.00 1.49
C ARG A 126 -10.38 -19.35 2.38
N LEU A 127 -11.33 -18.44 2.50
CA LEU A 127 -12.50 -18.52 3.38
C LEU A 127 -13.74 -19.09 2.67
N GLY A 128 -13.70 -19.18 1.34
CA GLY A 128 -14.89 -19.41 0.54
C GLY A 128 -15.71 -18.12 0.34
N PRO A 129 -16.87 -18.21 -0.32
CA PRO A 129 -17.66 -17.05 -0.71
C PRO A 129 -18.36 -16.32 0.45
N ASP A 130 -18.51 -16.97 1.61
CA ASP A 130 -19.39 -16.52 2.71
C ASP A 130 -18.68 -15.67 3.78
N TYR A 131 -17.45 -15.22 3.54
CA TYR A 131 -16.75 -14.37 4.50
C TYR A 131 -17.37 -12.96 4.59
N PRO A 132 -17.38 -12.33 5.78
CA PRO A 132 -17.84 -10.96 5.93
C PRO A 132 -16.99 -9.96 5.11
N PRO A 133 -17.58 -9.17 4.19
CA PRO A 133 -16.84 -8.21 3.36
C PRO A 133 -16.05 -7.16 4.15
N MET A 134 -16.50 -6.84 5.36
CA MET A 134 -15.84 -5.91 6.29
C MET A 134 -14.39 -6.32 6.62
N TYR A 135 -14.06 -7.60 6.55
CA TYR A 135 -12.70 -8.07 6.79
C TYR A 135 -11.72 -7.58 5.73
N ALA A 136 -12.15 -7.38 4.48
CA ALA A 136 -11.28 -6.81 3.45
C ALA A 136 -10.92 -5.35 3.75
N TYR A 137 -11.87 -4.56 4.27
CA TYR A 137 -11.62 -3.17 4.66
C TYR A 137 -10.69 -3.07 5.87
N LEU A 138 -10.88 -3.96 6.85
CA LEU A 138 -10.06 -4.00 8.06
C LEU A 138 -8.60 -4.36 7.77
N VAL A 139 -8.37 -5.36 6.91
CA VAL A 139 -7.02 -5.76 6.44
C VAL A 139 -6.30 -4.63 5.72
N VAL A 140 -7.06 -3.81 5.00
CA VAL A 140 -6.52 -2.72 4.16
C VAL A 140 -6.34 -1.43 4.96
N GLY A 141 -6.78 -1.40 6.23
CA GLY A 141 -6.72 -0.22 7.09
C GLY A 141 -7.67 0.91 6.67
N ALA A 142 -8.68 0.59 5.86
CA ALA A 142 -9.64 1.54 5.27
C ALA A 142 -10.95 1.68 6.06
N ALA A 143 -10.93 1.31 7.36
CA ALA A 143 -12.10 1.27 8.24
C ALA A 143 -12.26 2.54 9.10
#